data_AF-A0A1E4GWM4-F1
#
_entry.id   AF-A0A1E4GWM4-F1
#
_cell.length_a   1.000
_cell.length_b   1.000
_cell.length_c   1.000
_cell.angle_alpha   90.00
_cell.angle_beta   90.00
_cell.angle_gamma   90.00
#
_symmetry.space_group_name_H-M   'P 1'
#
loop_
_entity.id
_entity.type
_entity.pdbx_description
1 polymer ?
#
loop_
_entity_poly.entity_id
_entity_poly.type
_entity_poly.pdbx_seq_one_letter_code
_entity_poly.pdbx_strand_id
1 'polypeptide(L)'
;MTLLADIVASAIRLAKPAEGWRARPYLCPAGVWTQGYGSTKGVKPTNPPWSPAHGEAVLSAEMTDFARAMLTYSPTLKAQPGDVGGAIADFVFNLGPTAYKASTLRRRIDTGEWDDVPYQLSRWVFGGGRKLPGLVKRRKAEGDQVTAARSAARTAAGPAAPLDPREALRRELIGMLERGDDPVEVLLAALRARPAS
;
A
#
# COMPACT_ATOMS: atom_id res chain seq x y z
N MET A 1 -10.60 -18.06 -2.46
CA MET A 1 -10.83 -16.69 -2.97
C MET A 1 -9.62 -16.26 -3.78
N THR A 2 -9.80 -15.41 -4.80
CA THR A 2 -8.69 -14.91 -5.63
C THR A 2 -8.06 -13.70 -4.96
N LEU A 3 -6.75 -13.48 -5.15
CA LEU A 3 -6.02 -12.34 -4.59
C LEU A 3 -6.73 -10.99 -4.80
N LEU A 4 -7.30 -10.76 -5.99
CA LEU A 4 -8.02 -9.52 -6.29
C LEU A 4 -9.24 -9.32 -5.39
N ALA A 5 -9.99 -10.40 -5.09
CA ALA A 5 -11.13 -10.34 -4.20
C ALA A 5 -10.69 -10.00 -2.76
N ASP A 6 -9.56 -10.55 -2.30
CA ASP A 6 -9.01 -10.26 -0.97
C ASP A 6 -8.56 -8.81 -0.85
N ILE A 7 -7.89 -8.28 -1.89
CA ILE A 7 -7.49 -6.88 -1.98
C ILE A 7 -8.71 -5.97 -1.92
N VAL A 8 -9.73 -6.23 -2.74
CA VAL A 8 -10.95 -5.40 -2.81
C VAL A 8 -11.70 -5.44 -1.48
N ALA A 9 -11.90 -6.62 -0.90
CA ALA A 9 -12.56 -6.76 0.39
C ALA A 9 -11.80 -6.01 1.52
N SER A 10 -10.47 -6.05 1.48
CA SER A 10 -9.62 -5.33 2.43
C SER A 10 -9.70 -3.81 2.25
N ALA A 11 -9.61 -3.31 1.02
CA ALA A 11 -9.73 -1.89 0.71
C ALA A 11 -11.09 -1.32 1.13
N ILE A 12 -12.18 -2.05 0.91
CA ILE A 12 -13.53 -1.64 1.32
C ILE A 12 -13.63 -1.40 2.84
N ARG A 13 -12.93 -2.20 3.66
CA ARG A 13 -12.91 -2.00 5.13
C ARG A 13 -12.29 -0.67 5.53
N LEU A 14 -11.31 -0.18 4.77
CA LEU A 14 -10.68 1.13 4.98
C LEU A 14 -11.51 2.28 4.39
N ALA A 15 -12.06 2.08 3.18
CA ALA A 15 -12.79 3.11 2.44
C ALA A 15 -14.10 3.51 3.12
N LYS A 16 -14.93 2.55 3.55
CA LYS A 16 -16.28 2.83 4.10
C LYS A 16 -16.29 3.87 5.24
N PRO A 17 -15.49 3.74 6.30
CA PRO A 17 -15.46 4.74 7.36
C PRO A 17 -14.85 6.08 6.93
N ALA A 18 -14.03 6.11 5.87
CA ALA A 18 -13.42 7.33 5.35
C ALA A 18 -14.36 8.13 4.44
N GLU A 19 -15.11 7.46 3.56
CA GLU A 19 -16.05 8.10 2.62
C GLU A 19 -17.37 8.49 3.29
N GLY A 20 -17.86 7.64 4.20
CA GLY A 20 -19.18 7.80 4.82
C GLY A 20 -20.33 7.45 3.87
N TRP A 21 -21.50 7.18 4.46
CA TRP A 21 -22.70 6.76 3.72
C TRP A 21 -23.65 7.94 3.44
N ARG A 22 -24.12 8.05 2.19
CA ARG A 22 -25.18 8.97 1.77
C ARG A 22 -26.17 8.26 0.87
N ALA A 23 -27.33 7.90 1.42
CA ALA A 23 -28.36 7.18 0.66
C ALA A 23 -28.92 8.01 -0.50
N ARG A 24 -29.09 9.33 -0.35
CA ARG A 24 -29.61 10.24 -1.38
C ARG A 24 -28.49 10.97 -2.12
N PRO A 25 -28.71 11.37 -3.38
CA PRO A 25 -27.78 12.24 -4.11
C PRO A 25 -27.51 13.55 -3.36
N TYR A 26 -26.27 14.01 -3.39
CA TYR A 26 -25.86 15.30 -2.85
C TYR A 26 -24.80 15.94 -3.76
N LEU A 27 -24.62 17.26 -3.68
CA LEU A 27 -23.50 17.94 -4.33
C LEU A 27 -22.28 17.89 -3.41
N CYS A 28 -21.18 17.33 -3.89
CA CYS A 28 -19.90 17.40 -3.19
C CYS A 28 -19.32 18.83 -3.27
N PRO A 29 -18.25 19.17 -2.52
CA PRO A 29 -17.63 20.51 -2.57
C PRO A 29 -17.16 20.93 -3.98
N ALA A 30 -16.92 19.98 -4.89
CA ALA A 30 -16.56 20.24 -6.28
C ALA A 30 -17.77 20.47 -7.21
N GLY A 31 -19.01 20.48 -6.67
CA GLY A 31 -20.22 20.70 -7.45
C GLY A 31 -20.70 19.49 -8.26
N VAL A 32 -20.21 18.29 -7.96
CA VAL A 32 -20.56 17.05 -8.67
C VAL A 32 -21.61 16.25 -7.88
N TRP A 33 -22.64 15.77 -8.57
CA TRP A 33 -23.64 14.87 -7.98
C TRP A 33 -22.99 13.56 -7.54
N THR A 34 -23.18 13.23 -6.27
CA THR A 34 -22.51 12.12 -5.58
C THR A 34 -23.53 11.33 -4.75
N GLN A 35 -23.40 10.02 -4.68
CA GLN A 35 -24.30 9.14 -3.91
C GLN A 35 -23.55 7.91 -3.37
N GLY A 36 -24.06 7.31 -2.31
CA GLY A 36 -23.48 6.13 -1.68
C GLY A 36 -22.19 6.44 -0.91
N TYR A 37 -21.13 5.68 -1.19
CA TYR A 37 -19.77 5.88 -0.66
C TYR A 37 -18.91 6.72 -1.62
N GLY A 38 -19.43 7.87 -2.06
CA GLY A 38 -18.65 8.80 -2.89
C GLY A 38 -18.72 8.56 -4.41
N SER A 39 -19.61 7.69 -4.90
CA SER A 39 -19.73 7.44 -6.35
C SER A 39 -20.39 8.63 -7.07
N THR A 40 -19.85 8.99 -8.23
CA THR A 40 -20.38 10.04 -9.13
C THR A 40 -20.91 9.46 -10.44
N LYS A 41 -20.63 8.19 -10.73
CA LYS A 41 -20.97 7.55 -12.01
C LYS A 41 -22.49 7.41 -12.13
N GLY A 42 -23.07 8.15 -13.08
CA GLY A 42 -24.51 8.08 -13.37
C GLY A 42 -25.41 8.65 -12.25
N VAL A 43 -24.86 9.40 -11.30
CA VAL A 43 -25.65 10.02 -10.23
C VAL A 43 -26.34 11.27 -10.75
N LYS A 44 -27.65 11.34 -10.56
CA LYS A 44 -28.51 12.48 -10.88
C LYS A 44 -29.25 12.94 -9.63
N PRO A 45 -29.68 14.21 -9.53
CA PRO A 45 -30.47 14.70 -8.39
C PRO A 45 -31.76 13.91 -8.16
N THR A 46 -32.30 13.31 -9.21
CA THR A 46 -33.54 12.54 -9.19
C THR A 46 -33.34 11.05 -8.88
N ASN A 47 -32.10 10.58 -8.68
CA ASN A 47 -31.88 9.19 -8.33
C ASN A 47 -32.59 8.85 -7.00
N PRO A 48 -33.28 7.70 -6.92
CA PRO A 48 -33.89 7.28 -5.67
C PRO A 48 -32.81 6.99 -4.62
N PRO A 49 -33.17 6.98 -3.32
CA PRO A 49 -32.25 6.57 -2.27
C PRO A 49 -31.70 5.16 -2.54
N TRP A 50 -30.38 4.99 -2.44
CA TRP A 50 -29.74 3.68 -2.52
C TRP A 50 -29.90 2.91 -1.21
N SER A 51 -29.96 1.58 -1.30
CA SER A 51 -29.77 0.71 -0.14
C SER A 51 -28.27 0.57 0.19
N PRO A 52 -27.90 0.32 1.45
CA PRO A 52 -26.50 0.06 1.80
C PRO A 52 -25.89 -1.08 0.96
N ALA A 53 -26.64 -2.15 0.73
CA ALA A 53 -26.19 -3.28 -0.09
C ALA A 53 -25.89 -2.87 -1.54
N HIS A 54 -26.75 -2.04 -2.15
CA HIS A 54 -26.48 -1.52 -3.49
C HIS A 54 -25.23 -0.63 -3.51
N GLY A 55 -25.10 0.26 -2.53
CA GLY A 55 -23.93 1.13 -2.42
C GLY A 55 -22.62 0.37 -2.18
N GLU A 56 -22.65 -0.72 -1.42
CA GLU A 56 -21.50 -1.61 -1.24
C GLU A 56 -21.15 -2.35 -2.53
N ALA A 57 -22.15 -2.78 -3.31
CA ALA A 57 -21.91 -3.39 -4.61
C ALA A 57 -21.26 -2.40 -5.60
N VAL A 58 -21.74 -1.15 -5.63
CA VAL A 58 -21.14 -0.07 -6.42
C VAL A 58 -19.70 0.21 -5.98
N LEU A 59 -19.47 0.38 -4.68
CA LEU A 59 -18.13 0.59 -4.13
C LEU A 59 -17.19 -0.57 -4.48
N SER A 60 -17.66 -1.81 -4.39
CA SER A 60 -16.86 -3.00 -4.72
C SER A 60 -16.49 -3.05 -6.20
N ALA A 61 -17.42 -2.71 -7.10
CA ALA A 61 -17.15 -2.64 -8.53
C ALA A 61 -16.12 -1.54 -8.85
N GLU A 62 -16.30 -0.33 -8.31
CA GLU A 62 -15.34 0.77 -8.51
C GLU A 62 -13.97 0.43 -7.93
N MET A 63 -13.92 -0.09 -6.69
CA MET A 63 -12.67 -0.51 -6.04
C MET A 63 -11.95 -1.59 -6.84
N THR A 64 -12.68 -2.49 -7.51
CA THR A 64 -12.09 -3.50 -8.40
C THR A 64 -11.33 -2.85 -9.56
N ASP A 65 -11.87 -1.78 -10.16
CA ASP A 65 -11.20 -1.04 -11.24
C ASP A 65 -9.90 -0.40 -10.73
N PHE A 66 -9.93 0.24 -9.56
CA PHE A 66 -8.76 0.86 -8.96
C PHE A 66 -7.70 -0.17 -8.55
N ALA A 67 -8.11 -1.30 -7.96
CA ALA A 67 -7.21 -2.40 -7.61
C ALA A 67 -6.54 -3.01 -8.85
N ARG A 68 -7.26 -3.13 -9.98
CA ARG A 68 -6.68 -3.57 -11.25
C ARG A 68 -5.64 -2.58 -11.76
N ALA A 69 -5.97 -1.29 -11.80
CA ALA A 69 -5.03 -0.25 -12.21
C ALA A 69 -3.77 -0.22 -11.32
N MET A 70 -3.94 -0.35 -10.01
CA MET A 70 -2.84 -0.48 -9.05
C MET A 70 -1.93 -1.66 -9.38
N LEU A 71 -2.49 -2.87 -9.60
CA LEU A 71 -1.72 -4.07 -9.95
C LEU A 71 -1.04 -3.98 -11.31
N THR A 72 -1.55 -3.17 -12.24
CA THR A 72 -0.87 -2.84 -13.50
C THR A 72 0.39 -2.01 -13.25
N TYR A 73 0.33 -1.02 -12.35
CA TYR A 73 1.48 -0.15 -12.07
C TYR A 73 2.49 -0.76 -11.10
N SER A 74 2.04 -1.65 -10.21
CA SER A 74 2.90 -2.34 -9.24
C SER A 74 2.61 -3.85 -9.20
N PRO A 75 3.10 -4.61 -10.18
CA PRO A 75 2.90 -6.07 -10.23
C PRO A 75 3.49 -6.80 -9.02
N THR A 76 4.48 -6.21 -8.34
CA THR A 76 5.13 -6.73 -7.13
C THR A 76 4.14 -7.00 -5.98
N LEU A 77 3.03 -6.24 -5.95
CA LEU A 77 1.95 -6.44 -4.97
C LEU A 77 1.27 -7.81 -5.09
N LYS A 78 1.40 -8.50 -6.24
CA LYS A 78 0.86 -9.86 -6.39
C LYS A 78 1.53 -10.90 -5.48
N ALA A 79 2.76 -10.61 -5.03
CA ALA A 79 3.50 -11.45 -4.10
C ALA A 79 3.30 -11.04 -2.62
N GLN A 80 2.42 -10.07 -2.35
CA GLN A 80 2.17 -9.56 -1.00
C GLN A 80 0.83 -10.07 -0.44
N PRO A 81 0.66 -10.08 0.89
CA PRO A 81 -0.63 -10.35 1.50
C PRO A 81 -1.73 -9.44 0.93
N GLY A 82 -2.96 -9.97 0.80
CA GLY A 82 -4.10 -9.22 0.27
C GLY A 82 -4.35 -7.91 1.01
N ASP A 83 -4.08 -7.85 2.32
CA ASP A 83 -4.21 -6.63 3.13
C ASP A 83 -3.18 -5.54 2.79
N VAL A 84 -1.98 -5.91 2.33
CA VAL A 84 -1.02 -4.93 1.80
C VAL A 84 -1.59 -4.31 0.53
N GLY A 85 -2.07 -5.14 -0.40
CA GLY A 85 -2.71 -4.66 -1.61
C GLY A 85 -3.99 -3.85 -1.32
N GLY A 86 -4.75 -4.22 -0.30
CA GLY A 86 -5.96 -3.52 0.12
C GLY A 86 -5.70 -2.10 0.62
N ALA A 87 -4.64 -1.91 1.42
CA ALA A 87 -4.24 -0.58 1.88
C ALA A 87 -3.83 0.33 0.72
N ILE A 88 -3.06 -0.20 -0.24
CA ILE A 88 -2.66 0.57 -1.42
C ILE A 88 -3.85 0.82 -2.35
N ALA A 89 -4.77 -0.14 -2.52
CA ALA A 89 -5.97 0.06 -3.32
C ALA A 89 -6.89 1.15 -2.73
N ASP A 90 -7.04 1.23 -1.40
CA ASP A 90 -7.76 2.34 -0.74
C ASP A 90 -7.11 3.71 -1.02
N PHE A 91 -5.78 3.78 -0.97
CA PHE A 91 -5.02 4.97 -1.35
C PHE A 91 -5.28 5.37 -2.82
N VAL A 92 -5.23 4.40 -3.73
CA VAL A 92 -5.48 4.63 -5.17
C VAL A 92 -6.93 5.05 -5.42
N PHE A 93 -7.90 4.49 -4.71
CA PHE A 93 -9.29 4.91 -4.77
C PHE A 93 -9.46 6.37 -4.32
N ASN A 94 -8.79 6.77 -3.24
CA ASN A 94 -8.90 8.13 -2.70
C ASN A 94 -8.27 9.23 -3.57
N LEU A 95 -7.11 8.95 -4.18
CA LEU A 95 -6.32 9.96 -4.90
C LEU A 95 -6.26 9.75 -6.42
N GLY A 96 -6.73 8.61 -6.88
CA GLY A 96 -6.73 8.21 -8.27
C GLY A 96 -5.43 7.52 -8.74
N PRO A 97 -5.53 6.73 -9.82
CA PRO A 97 -4.43 5.94 -10.37
C PRO A 97 -3.26 6.81 -10.89
N THR A 98 -3.55 8.01 -11.41
CA THR A 98 -2.53 8.92 -11.92
C THR A 98 -1.61 9.43 -10.81
N ALA A 99 -2.18 9.85 -9.67
CA ALA A 99 -1.41 10.31 -8.51
C ALA A 99 -0.53 9.17 -7.97
N TYR A 100 -1.08 7.96 -7.87
CA TYR A 100 -0.32 6.78 -7.48
C TYR A 100 0.84 6.48 -8.44
N LYS A 101 0.58 6.44 -9.75
CA LYS A 101 1.60 6.14 -10.78
C LYS A 101 2.82 7.06 -10.69
N ALA A 102 2.62 8.34 -10.41
CA ALA A 102 3.69 9.34 -10.29
C ALA A 102 4.37 9.37 -8.90
N SER A 103 3.80 8.69 -7.90
CA SER A 103 4.21 8.82 -6.50
C SER A 103 5.56 8.17 -6.18
N THR A 104 6.25 8.71 -5.17
CA THR A 104 7.39 8.04 -4.52
C THR A 104 6.94 6.74 -3.84
N LEU A 105 5.73 6.70 -3.29
CA LEU A 105 5.12 5.51 -2.70
C LEU A 105 5.16 4.32 -3.67
N ARG A 106 4.67 4.49 -4.90
CA ARG A 106 4.70 3.44 -5.94
C ARG A 106 6.12 2.96 -6.22
N ARG A 107 7.10 3.87 -6.27
CA ARG A 107 8.51 3.50 -6.47
C ARG A 107 9.03 2.64 -5.32
N ARG A 108 8.76 3.03 -4.06
CA ARG A 108 9.16 2.25 -2.87
C ARG A 108 8.55 0.86 -2.82
N ILE A 109 7.26 0.75 -3.19
CA ILE A 109 6.57 -0.54 -3.30
C ILE A 109 7.28 -1.44 -4.31
N ASP A 110 7.61 -0.90 -5.49
CA ASP A 110 8.20 -1.70 -6.56
C ASP A 110 9.69 -2.02 -6.35
N THR A 111 10.42 -1.21 -5.59
CA THR A 111 11.79 -1.52 -5.14
C THR A 111 11.82 -2.38 -3.88
N GLY A 112 10.67 -2.69 -3.28
CA GLY A 112 10.59 -3.49 -2.06
C GLY A 112 11.05 -2.77 -0.79
N GLU A 113 11.09 -1.43 -0.81
CA GLU A 113 11.44 -0.58 0.33
C GLU A 113 10.23 -0.39 1.27
N TRP A 114 9.77 -1.50 1.85
CA TRP A 114 8.50 -1.57 2.57
C TRP A 114 8.47 -0.80 3.88
N ASP A 115 9.62 -0.62 4.53
CA ASP A 115 9.70 0.14 5.79
C ASP A 115 9.44 1.65 5.57
N ASP A 116 9.66 2.15 4.34
CA ASP A 116 9.40 3.55 3.97
C ASP A 116 7.92 3.78 3.56
N VAL A 117 7.15 2.72 3.31
CA VAL A 117 5.77 2.83 2.79
C VAL A 117 4.84 3.63 3.73
N PRO A 118 4.77 3.38 5.05
CA PRO A 118 3.94 4.17 5.95
C PRO A 118 4.30 5.67 5.94
N TYR A 119 5.60 5.99 5.86
CA TYR A 119 6.05 7.36 5.74
C TYR A 119 5.59 7.98 4.42
N GLN A 120 5.77 7.29 3.29
CA GLN A 120 5.30 7.81 1.99
C GLN A 120 3.78 8.02 1.95
N LEU A 121 2.99 7.14 2.57
CA LEU A 121 1.53 7.34 2.71
C LEU A 121 1.22 8.61 3.51
N SER A 122 1.92 8.84 4.62
CA SER A 122 1.70 9.99 5.52
C SER A 122 1.92 11.37 4.87
N ARG A 123 2.59 11.42 3.71
CA ARG A 123 2.82 12.66 2.95
C ARG A 123 1.57 13.13 2.21
N TRP A 124 0.61 12.25 1.98
CA TRP A 124 -0.60 12.50 1.20
C TRP A 124 -1.79 12.88 2.09
N VAL A 125 -1.60 13.95 2.86
CA VAL A 125 -2.55 14.41 3.90
C VAL A 125 -3.03 15.84 3.70
N PHE A 126 -2.75 16.43 2.54
CA PHE A 126 -3.11 17.80 2.23
C PHE A 126 -4.22 17.87 1.18
N GLY A 127 -5.14 18.81 1.35
CA GLY A 127 -6.17 19.18 0.38
C GLY A 127 -6.49 20.67 0.48
N GLY A 128 -6.63 21.36 -0.65
CA GLY A 128 -6.79 22.83 -0.66
C GLY A 128 -5.67 23.58 0.06
N GLY A 129 -4.42 23.08 -0.02
CA GLY A 129 -3.25 23.67 0.64
C GLY A 129 -3.16 23.46 2.15
N ARG A 130 -4.09 22.73 2.77
CA ARG A 130 -4.12 22.51 4.22
C ARG A 130 -4.04 21.04 4.57
N LYS A 131 -3.40 20.72 5.69
CA LYS A 131 -3.39 19.37 6.25
C LYS A 131 -4.79 19.01 6.74
N LEU A 132 -5.35 17.91 6.26
CA LEU A 132 -6.71 17.46 6.57
C LEU A 132 -6.67 16.33 7.60
N PRO A 133 -7.27 16.48 8.80
CA PRO A 133 -7.25 15.44 9.84
C PRO A 133 -7.82 14.09 9.38
N GLY A 134 -8.85 14.09 8.54
CA GLY A 134 -9.42 12.88 7.95
C GLY A 134 -8.41 12.10 7.09
N LEU A 135 -7.62 12.80 6.27
CA LEU A 135 -6.57 12.16 5.48
C LEU A 135 -5.44 11.64 6.37
N VAL A 136 -5.05 12.37 7.42
CA VAL A 136 -4.05 11.89 8.39
C VAL A 136 -4.48 10.56 9.00
N LYS A 137 -5.74 10.48 9.47
CA LYS A 137 -6.29 9.26 10.05
C LYS A 137 -6.33 8.11 9.03
N ARG A 138 -6.75 8.38 7.78
CA ARG A 138 -6.82 7.39 6.70
C ARG A 138 -5.45 6.85 6.34
N ARG A 139 -4.47 7.72 6.07
CA ARG A 139 -3.09 7.34 5.74
C ARG A 139 -2.41 6.56 6.87
N LYS A 140 -2.71 6.89 8.13
CA LYS A 140 -2.23 6.11 9.28
C LYS A 140 -2.81 4.69 9.26
N ALA A 141 -4.11 4.53 9.06
CA ALA A 141 -4.76 3.21 9.03
C ALA A 141 -4.21 2.33 7.90
N GLU A 142 -4.01 2.89 6.71
CA GLU A 142 -3.36 2.20 5.59
C GLU A 142 -1.93 1.76 5.94
N GLY A 143 -1.11 2.67 6.51
CA GLY A 143 0.27 2.37 6.92
C GLY A 143 0.35 1.29 8.00
N ASP A 144 -0.49 1.39 9.04
CA ASP A 144 -0.58 0.40 10.11
C ASP A 144 -0.95 -0.99 9.54
N GLN A 145 -1.89 -1.04 8.59
CA GLN A 145 -2.30 -2.29 7.93
C GLN A 145 -1.17 -2.91 7.11
N VAL A 146 -0.41 -2.11 6.35
CA VAL A 146 0.78 -2.60 5.61
C VAL A 146 1.79 -3.21 6.57
N THR A 147 2.13 -2.49 7.66
CA THR A 147 3.10 -2.95 8.65
C THR A 147 2.64 -4.24 9.33
N ALA A 148 1.37 -4.32 9.76
CA ALA A 148 0.82 -5.48 10.43
C ALA A 148 0.79 -6.71 9.51
N ALA A 149 0.27 -6.57 8.28
CA ALA A 149 0.13 -7.67 7.33
C ALA A 149 1.49 -8.24 6.92
N ARG A 150 2.49 -7.37 6.68
CA ARG A 150 3.85 -7.82 6.37
C ARG A 150 4.54 -8.49 7.56
N SER A 151 4.34 -7.97 8.76
CA SER A 151 4.90 -8.58 9.97
C SER A 151 4.34 -9.99 10.18
N ALA A 152 3.02 -10.15 10.06
CA ALA A 152 2.37 -11.46 10.14
C ALA A 152 2.87 -12.43 9.07
N ALA A 153 3.03 -11.97 7.82
CA ALA A 153 3.55 -12.80 6.73
C ALA A 153 5.01 -13.24 6.97
N ARG A 154 5.85 -12.35 7.50
CA ARG A 154 7.24 -12.68 7.87
C ARG A 154 7.29 -13.70 9.02
N THR A 155 6.44 -13.55 10.03
CA THR A 155 6.33 -14.53 11.12
C THR A 155 5.87 -15.89 10.60
N ALA A 156 4.89 -15.93 9.70
CA ALA A 156 4.37 -17.16 9.12
C ALA A 156 5.39 -17.86 8.19
N ALA A 157 6.23 -17.09 7.49
CA ALA A 157 7.32 -17.63 6.68
C ALA A 157 8.45 -18.26 7.51
N GLY A 158 8.46 -18.04 8.84
CA GLY A 158 9.55 -18.44 9.72
C GLY A 158 10.79 -17.56 9.55
N PRO A 159 11.84 -17.76 10.35
CA PRO A 159 13.14 -17.16 10.06
C PRO A 159 13.57 -17.61 8.66
N ALA A 160 14.06 -16.67 7.85
CA ALA A 160 14.75 -17.03 6.63
C ALA A 160 15.81 -18.08 6.98
N ALA A 161 15.90 -19.14 6.17
CA ALA A 161 16.97 -20.11 6.33
C ALA A 161 18.30 -19.35 6.50
N PRO A 162 19.15 -19.72 7.46
CA PRO A 162 20.44 -19.07 7.64
C PRO A 162 21.12 -18.95 6.29
N LEU A 163 21.60 -17.76 5.96
CA LEU A 163 22.38 -17.58 4.73
C LEU A 163 23.51 -18.61 4.75
N ASP A 164 23.83 -19.16 3.57
CA ASP A 164 25.08 -19.88 3.38
C ASP A 164 26.21 -19.01 4.00
N PRO A 165 27.04 -19.55 4.91
CA PRO A 165 28.13 -18.82 5.53
C PRO A 165 28.97 -18.00 4.55
N ARG A 166 29.12 -18.47 3.30
CA ARG A 166 29.82 -17.74 2.24
C ARG A 166 29.09 -16.47 1.79
N GLU A 167 27.77 -16.53 1.65
CA GLU A 167 26.94 -15.38 1.26
C GLU A 167 26.78 -14.39 2.42
N ALA A 168 26.71 -14.87 3.67
CA ALA A 168 26.75 -14.03 4.86
C ALA A 168 28.05 -13.20 4.92
N LEU A 169 29.20 -13.88 4.77
CA LEU A 169 30.51 -13.26 4.72
C LEU A 169 30.61 -12.25 3.55
N ARG A 170 30.13 -12.63 2.36
CA ARG A 170 30.14 -11.75 1.19
C ARG A 170 29.40 -10.43 1.46
N ARG A 171 28.21 -10.50 2.06
CA ARG A 171 27.42 -9.31 2.40
C ARG A 171 28.10 -8.44 3.44
N GLU A 172 28.71 -9.05 4.45
CA GLU A 172 29.49 -8.34 5.46
C GLU A 172 30.65 -7.57 4.82
N LEU A 173 31.45 -8.23 3.98
CA LEU A 173 32.57 -7.62 3.27
C LEU A 173 32.13 -6.49 2.33
N ILE A 174 31.02 -6.66 1.60
CA ILE A 174 30.43 -5.59 0.77
C ILE A 174 30.04 -4.41 1.65
N GLY A 175 29.37 -4.65 2.78
CA GLY A 175 29.00 -3.58 3.70
C GLY A 175 30.20 -2.85 4.28
N MET A 176 31.31 -3.55 4.54
CA MET A 176 32.56 -2.91 4.97
C MET A 176 33.13 -1.97 3.90
N LEU A 177 33.15 -2.43 2.64
CA LEU A 177 33.60 -1.62 1.51
C LEU A 177 32.70 -0.38 1.29
N GLU A 178 31.38 -0.52 1.42
CA GLU A 178 30.43 0.59 1.27
C GLU A 178 30.55 1.64 2.37
N ARG A 179 30.97 1.25 3.58
CA ARG A 179 31.27 2.18 4.69
C ARG A 179 32.63 2.86 4.59
N GLY A 180 33.49 2.40 3.66
CA GLY A 180 34.86 2.86 3.54
C GLY A 180 35.78 2.32 4.63
N ASP A 181 35.46 1.14 5.19
CA ASP A 181 36.32 0.46 6.16
C ASP A 181 37.67 0.11 5.50
N ASP A 182 38.74 0.05 6.29
CA ASP A 182 40.11 -0.17 5.81
C ASP A 182 40.20 -1.46 4.95
N PRO A 183 40.68 -1.40 3.69
CA PRO A 183 40.83 -2.56 2.83
C PRO A 183 41.62 -3.72 3.44
N VAL A 184 42.59 -3.44 4.33
CA VAL A 184 43.36 -4.45 5.06
C VAL A 184 42.48 -5.19 6.06
N GLU A 185 41.61 -4.49 6.80
CA GLU A 185 40.66 -5.10 7.73
C GLU A 185 39.61 -5.94 6.99
N VAL A 186 39.12 -5.47 5.84
CA VAL A 186 38.23 -6.24 4.96
C VAL A 186 38.92 -7.54 4.50
N LEU A 187 40.19 -7.46 4.08
CA LEU A 187 40.95 -8.63 3.64
C LEU A 187 41.21 -9.62 4.78
N LEU A 188 41.56 -9.12 5.97
CA LEU A 188 41.80 -9.95 7.15
C LEU A 188 40.52 -10.67 7.61
N ALA A 189 39.37 -9.99 7.58
CA ALA A 189 38.08 -10.61 7.86
C ALA A 189 37.77 -11.75 6.86
N ALA A 190 38.02 -11.53 5.56
CA ALA A 190 37.84 -12.55 4.53
C ALA A 190 38.77 -13.77 4.70
N LEU A 191 40.01 -13.55 5.14
CA LEU A 191 40.99 -14.62 5.37
C LEU A 191 40.66 -15.46 6.61
N ARG A 192 40.21 -14.84 7.71
CA ARG A 192 39.81 -15.52 8.94
C ARG A 192 38.59 -16.44 8.76
N ALA A 193 37.75 -16.13 7.79
CA ALA A 193 36.52 -16.88 7.50
C ALA A 193 36.72 -18.08 6.55
N ARG A 194 37.95 -18.32 6.05
CA ARG A 194 38.22 -19.54 5.27
C ARG A 194 38.16 -20.78 6.18
N PRO A 195 37.46 -21.85 5.79
CA PRO A 195 37.50 -23.09 6.55
C PRO A 195 38.92 -23.64 6.60
N ALA A 196 39.33 -24.16 7.75
CA ALA A 196 40.56 -24.95 7.86
C ALA A 196 40.43 -26.17 6.93
N SER A 197 41.44 -26.34 6.08
CA SER A 197 41.56 -27.46 5.12
C SER A 197 41.58 -28.82 5.81
#